data_AF-A0A930SHK7-F1
#
_entry.id   AF-A0A930SHK7-F1
#
_cell.length_a   1.000
_cell.length_b   1.000
_cell.length_c   1.000
_cell.angle_alpha   90.00
_cell.angle_beta   90.00
_cell.angle_gamma   90.00
#
_symmetry.space_group_name_H-M   'P 1'
#
loop_
_entity.id
_entity.type
_entity.pdbx_description
1 polymer ?
#
loop_
_entity_poly.entity_id
_entity_poly.type
_entity_poly.pdbx_seq_one_letter_code
_entity_poly.pdbx_strand_id
1 'polypeptide(L)' 'MTDFNKSIETLQNLDVSKMYGEDFFLTWEKSDDELQGVWAVADALRALRERNISTKVFDSGLGISLFRDNSTRTRFSFAS' A
#
# COMPACT_ATOMS: atom_id res chain seq x y z
N MET A 1 3.41 18.18 -3.65
CA MET A 1 2.80 17.29 -4.65
C MET A 1 3.73 16.10 -4.79
N THR A 2 3.28 14.89 -4.49
CA THR A 2 4.11 13.69 -4.65
C THR A 2 4.37 13.46 -6.13
N ASP A 3 5.63 13.26 -6.50
CA ASP A 3 6.01 13.00 -7.88
C ASP A 3 5.90 11.51 -8.17
N PHE A 4 4.89 11.16 -8.98
CA PHE A 4 4.64 9.79 -9.41
C PHE A 4 5.87 9.14 -10.05
N ASN A 5 6.61 9.85 -10.92
CA ASN A 5 7.73 9.27 -11.63
C ASN A 5 8.88 8.92 -10.68
N LYS A 6 9.14 9.81 -9.71
CA LYS A 6 10.14 9.57 -8.65
C LYS A 6 9.80 8.34 -7.81
N SER A 7 8.52 8.12 -7.48
CA SER A 7 8.09 6.93 -6.75
C SER A 7 8.32 5.65 -7.57
N ILE A 8 8.09 5.69 -8.88
CA ILE A 8 8.36 4.55 -9.77
C ILE A 8 9.86 4.25 -9.89
N GLU A 9 10.69 5.28 -10.07
CA GLU A 9 12.16 5.12 -10.09
C GLU A 9 12.68 4.52 -8.78
N THR A 10 12.12 4.93 -7.65
CA THR A 10 12.48 4.36 -6.35
C THR A 10 12.11 2.88 -6.30
N LEU A 11 10.88 2.52 -6.68
CA LEU A 11 10.40 1.14 -6.66
C LEU A 11 11.19 0.19 -7.56
N GLN A 12 11.69 0.66 -8.70
CA GLN A 12 12.51 -0.16 -9.61
C GLN A 12 13.84 -0.61 -9.00
N ASN A 13 14.32 0.08 -7.96
CA ASN A 13 15.61 -0.18 -7.31
C ASN A 13 15.50 -0.98 -6.01
N LEU A 14 14.29 -1.36 -5.58
CA LEU A 14 14.05 -2.06 -4.31
C LEU A 14 13.73 -3.54 -4.54
N ASP A 15 14.25 -4.44 -3.69
CA ASP A 15 13.84 -5.84 -3.69
C ASP A 15 12.58 -6.06 -2.83
N VAL A 16 11.43 -6.13 -3.50
CA VAL A 16 10.12 -6.43 -2.88
C VAL A 16 9.59 -7.81 -3.28
N SER A 17 10.43 -8.67 -3.86
CA SER A 17 10.03 -9.96 -4.44
C SER A 17 9.36 -10.91 -3.44
N LYS A 18 9.72 -10.80 -2.16
CA LYS A 18 9.21 -11.62 -1.06
C LYS A 18 7.87 -11.15 -0.49
N MET A 19 7.32 -10.02 -0.95
CA MET A 19 6.05 -9.51 -0.44
C MET A 19 4.82 -10.09 -1.15
N TYR A 20 4.99 -10.59 -2.37
CA TYR A 20 3.87 -11.08 -3.17
C TYR A 20 3.38 -12.44 -2.65
N GLY A 21 2.11 -12.49 -2.24
CA GLY A 21 1.49 -13.71 -1.71
C GLY A 21 1.77 -13.98 -0.23
N GLU A 22 2.48 -13.06 0.45
CA GLU A 22 2.87 -13.19 1.85
C GLU A 22 2.11 -12.21 2.76
N ASP A 23 2.07 -12.51 4.06
CA ASP A 23 1.42 -11.68 5.06
C ASP A 23 2.30 -10.52 5.53
N PHE A 24 1.67 -9.41 5.96
CA PHE A 24 2.32 -8.27 6.59
C PHE A 24 1.85 -8.12 8.05
N PHE A 25 2.53 -8.80 8.98
CA PHE A 25 2.18 -8.74 10.41
C PHE A 25 3.03 -7.74 11.19
N LEU A 26 4.35 -7.89 11.15
CA LEU A 26 5.28 -7.15 12.01
C LEU A 26 6.35 -6.46 11.15
N THR A 27 6.62 -5.18 11.39
CA THR A 27 7.53 -4.39 10.55
C THR A 27 8.99 -4.82 10.67
N TRP A 28 9.41 -5.35 11.82
CA TRP A 28 10.77 -5.84 12.03
C TRP A 28 11.06 -7.20 11.38
N GLU A 29 10.04 -7.87 10.86
CA GLU A 29 10.21 -9.08 10.03
C GLU A 29 10.40 -8.73 8.56
N LYS A 30 10.27 -7.45 8.19
CA LYS A 30 10.47 -6.95 6.84
C LYS A 30 11.85 -6.33 6.70
N SER A 31 12.43 -6.51 5.52
CA SER A 31 13.66 -5.83 5.12
C SER A 31 13.42 -4.33 4.89
N ASP A 32 14.49 -3.56 4.91
CA ASP A 32 14.40 -2.11 4.67
C ASP A 32 13.81 -1.80 3.28
N ASP A 33 14.22 -2.55 2.27
CA ASP A 33 13.69 -2.45 0.89
C ASP A 33 12.18 -2.67 0.82
N GLU A 34 11.65 -3.66 1.56
CA GLU A 34 10.21 -3.93 1.62
C GLU A 34 9.45 -2.77 2.28
N LEU A 35 9.99 -2.20 3.37
CA LEU A 35 9.37 -1.05 4.05
C LEU A 35 9.39 0.19 3.16
N GLN A 36 10.52 0.46 2.50
CA GLN A 36 10.65 1.55 1.53
C GLN A 36 9.70 1.35 0.33
N GLY A 37 9.51 0.11 -0.11
CA GLY A 37 8.56 -0.25 -1.16
C GLY A 37 7.13 0.13 -0.81
N VAL A 38 6.69 -0.17 0.42
CA VAL A 38 5.36 0.24 0.91
C VAL A 38 5.19 1.76 0.86
N TRP A 39 6.20 2.53 1.28
CA TRP A 39 6.12 3.99 1.26
C TRP A 39 6.06 4.54 -0.17
N ALA A 40 6.89 4.02 -1.07
CA ALA A 40 6.92 4.47 -2.45
C ALA A 40 5.61 4.18 -3.20
N VAL A 41 4.99 2.99 -2.96
CA VAL A 41 3.65 2.68 -3.49
C VAL A 41 2.60 3.62 -2.90
N ALA A 42 2.62 3.88 -1.59
CA ALA A 42 1.66 4.77 -0.94
C ALA A 42 1.71 6.20 -1.51
N ASP A 43 2.91 6.73 -1.76
CA ASP A 43 3.09 8.05 -2.38
C ASP A 43 2.67 8.07 -3.86
N ALA A 44 2.92 6.99 -4.60
CA ALA A 44 2.46 6.85 -5.99
C ALA A 44 0.93 6.84 -6.09
N LEU A 45 0.25 6.06 -5.24
CA LEU A 45 -1.22 6.02 -5.20
C LEU A 45 -1.81 7.37 -4.80
N ARG A 46 -1.19 8.08 -3.85
CA ARG A 46 -1.58 9.46 -3.49
C ARG A 46 -1.45 10.40 -4.69
N ALA A 47 -0.34 10.35 -5.42
CA ALA A 47 -0.10 11.21 -6.59
C ALA A 47 -1.14 10.96 -7.71
N LEU A 48 -1.54 9.71 -7.94
CA LEU A 48 -2.59 9.37 -8.91
C LEU A 48 -3.96 9.90 -8.47
N ARG A 49 -4.29 9.74 -7.18
CA ARG A 49 -5.56 10.23 -6.63
C ARG A 49 -5.66 11.75 -6.68
N GLU A 50 -4.58 12.47 -6.36
CA GLU A 50 -4.49 13.94 -6.49
C GLU A 50 -4.75 14.43 -7.93
N ARG A 51 -4.44 13.60 -8.93
CA ARG A 51 -4.67 13.86 -10.36
C ARG A 51 -6.01 13.33 -10.86
N ASN A 52 -6.89 12.87 -9.96
CA ASN A 52 -8.18 12.27 -10.26
C ASN A 52 -8.10 11.02 -11.17
N ILE A 53 -7.00 10.26 -11.07
CA ILE A 53 -6.81 9.01 -11.80
C ILE A 53 -7.26 7.85 -10.88
N SER A 54 -8.11 6.98 -11.41
CA SER A 54 -8.56 5.78 -10.69
C SER A 54 -7.44 4.74 -10.58
N THR A 55 -7.25 4.21 -9.39
CA THR A 55 -6.29 3.12 -9.10
C THR A 55 -7.00 1.79 -8.84
N LYS A 56 -8.21 1.62 -9.38
CA LYS A 56 -8.98 0.37 -9.28
C LYS A 56 -8.23 -0.75 -10.02
N VAL A 57 -7.82 -1.78 -9.28
CA VAL A 57 -7.14 -2.97 -9.82
C VAL A 57 -8.00 -4.24 -9.82
N PHE A 58 -9.13 -4.26 -9.10
CA PHE A 58 -10.06 -5.40 -9.03
C PHE A 58 -11.44 -5.02 -9.56
N ASP A 59 -11.96 -5.76 -10.54
CA ASP A 59 -13.34 -5.56 -11.04
C ASP A 59 -14.42 -6.14 -10.14
N SER A 60 -14.09 -7.20 -9.41
CA SER A 60 -14.92 -7.82 -8.39
C SER A 60 -14.05 -8.47 -7.31
N GLY A 61 -14.63 -8.75 -6.14
CA GLY A 61 -13.93 -9.36 -5.00
C GLY A 61 -14.48 -8.87 -3.65
N LEU A 62 -14.10 -9.53 -2.56
CA LEU A 62 -14.48 -9.14 -1.20
C LEU A 62 -13.24 -8.98 -0.32
N GLY A 63 -13.11 -7.83 0.35
CA GLY A 63 -12.15 -7.61 1.43
C GLY A 63 -12.82 -7.88 2.78
N ILE A 64 -12.29 -8.84 3.54
CA ILE A 64 -12.85 -9.20 4.85
C ILE A 64 -12.17 -8.40 5.94
N SER A 65 -12.95 -7.75 6.80
CA SER A 65 -12.44 -7.02 7.97
C SER A 65 -12.91 -7.68 9.27
N LEU A 66 -11.96 -8.01 10.15
CA LEU A 66 -12.22 -8.71 11.41
C LEU A 66 -11.79 -7.86 12.61
N PHE A 67 -12.76 -7.30 13.32
CA PHE A 67 -12.52 -6.49 14.52
C PHE A 67 -12.96 -7.25 15.77
N ARG A 68 -12.05 -7.33 16.75
CA ARG A 68 -12.33 -7.89 18.09
C ARG A 68 -12.45 -6.81 19.16
N ASP A 69 -12.37 -5.55 18.75
CA ASP A 69 -12.46 -4.34 19.55
C ASP A 69 -13.27 -3.26 18.80
N ASN A 70 -13.53 -2.13 19.46
CA ASN A 70 -14.30 -1.02 18.89
C ASN A 70 -13.39 0.13 18.39
N SER A 71 -12.63 -0.13 17.33
CA SER A 71 -11.79 0.89 16.67
C SER A 71 -12.40 1.44 15.38
N THR A 72 -13.14 2.55 15.49
CA THR A 72 -13.80 3.19 14.34
C THR A 72 -12.81 3.75 13.32
N ARG A 73 -11.66 4.29 13.75
CA ARG A 73 -10.66 4.88 12.84
C ARG A 73 -10.04 3.83 11.92
N THR A 74 -9.63 2.70 12.48
CA THR A 74 -9.05 1.59 11.69
C THR A 74 -10.07 0.99 10.72
N ARG A 75 -11.35 0.89 11.13
CA ARG A 75 -12.45 0.46 10.24
C ARG A 75 -12.57 1.35 9.00
N PHE A 76 -12.60 2.66 9.18
CA PHE A 76 -12.66 3.59 8.04
C PHE A 76 -11.39 3.55 7.19
N SER A 77 -10.20 3.47 7.81
CA SER A 77 -8.95 3.36 7.07
C SER A 77 -8.87 2.12 6.18
N PHE A 78 -9.40 0.97 6.63
CA PHE A 78 -9.41 -0.26 5.83
C PHE A 78 -10.41 -0.22 4.67
N ALA A 79 -11.52 0.50 4.83
CA ALA A 79 -12.56 0.60 3.79
C ALA A 79 -12.30 1.69 2.73
N SER A 80 -11.32 2.57 2.98
CA SER A 80 -11.04 3.75 2.13
C SER A 80 -10.17 3.45 0.92
#